data_AF-A0A6J2YDV8-F1
#
_entry.id   AF-A0A6J2YDV8-F1
#
_cell.length_a   1.000
_cell.length_b   1.000
_cell.length_c   1.000
_cell.angle_alpha   90.00
_cell.angle_beta   90.00
_cell.angle_gamma   90.00
#
_symmetry.space_group_name_H-M   'P 1'
#
loop_
_entity.id
_entity.type
_entity.pdbx_description
1 polymer ?
#
loop_
_entity_poly.entity_id
_entity_poly.type
_entity_poly.pdbx_seq_one_letter_code
_entity_poly.pdbx_strand_id
1 'polypeptide(L)'
;MYTFRRFFCILPSILVIVFIGYIQGQGSPLCKVNSEYKCNGTEFQCPDTKPEKPEGCKCYCLPGYWRDNCGNCVKECPCPPGKVWRQSNQCVDQCKHDICPLYLTWGCFCPLYYCWNGITCIRSC
;
A
#
# COMPACT_ATOMS: atom_id res chain seq x y z
N MET A 1 -12.83 -55.69 -27.88
CA MET A 1 -13.45 -54.35 -27.89
C MET A 1 -13.90 -53.92 -26.48
N TYR A 2 -13.00 -53.94 -25.47
CA TYR A 2 -13.34 -53.55 -24.08
C TYR A 2 -12.44 -52.43 -23.51
N THR A 3 -11.30 -52.15 -24.15
CA THR A 3 -10.31 -51.17 -23.71
C THR A 3 -10.62 -49.73 -24.17
N PHE A 4 -11.21 -49.56 -25.36
CA PHE A 4 -11.54 -48.22 -25.90
C PHE A 4 -12.70 -47.52 -25.16
N ARG A 5 -13.65 -48.30 -24.64
CA ARG A 5 -14.84 -47.78 -23.96
C ARG A 5 -14.54 -47.24 -22.55
N ARG A 6 -13.47 -47.72 -21.90
CA ARG A 6 -13.00 -47.22 -20.59
C ARG A 6 -12.28 -45.87 -20.71
N PHE A 7 -11.48 -45.66 -21.75
CA PHE A 7 -10.76 -44.39 -21.96
C PHE A 7 -11.72 -43.20 -22.13
N PHE A 8 -12.82 -43.38 -22.85
CA PHE A 8 -13.80 -42.31 -23.11
C PHE A 8 -14.55 -41.83 -21.86
N CYS A 9 -14.66 -42.65 -20.80
CA CYS A 9 -15.32 -42.26 -19.54
C CYS A 9 -14.39 -41.56 -18.54
N ILE A 10 -13.06 -41.75 -18.67
CA ILE A 10 -12.07 -41.23 -17.71
C ILE A 10 -11.65 -39.80 -18.09
N LEU A 11 -11.57 -39.50 -19.39
CA LEU A 11 -11.23 -38.17 -19.91
C LEU A 11 -12.11 -37.01 -19.38
N PRO A 12 -13.45 -37.10 -19.36
CA PRO A 12 -14.27 -36.02 -18.82
C PRO A 12 -14.06 -35.83 -17.31
N SER A 13 -13.77 -36.92 -16.57
CA SER A 13 -13.53 -36.85 -15.12
C SER A 13 -12.21 -36.15 -14.78
N ILE A 14 -11.15 -36.37 -15.57
CA ILE A 14 -9.87 -35.67 -15.39
C ILE A 14 -10.03 -34.18 -15.71
N LEU A 15 -10.74 -33.84 -16.79
CA LEU A 15 -11.02 -32.44 -17.13
C LEU A 15 -11.79 -31.71 -16.03
N VAL A 16 -12.75 -32.37 -15.38
CA VAL A 16 -13.49 -31.81 -14.25
C VAL A 16 -12.58 -31.56 -13.04
N ILE A 17 -11.68 -32.49 -12.70
CA ILE A 17 -10.72 -32.31 -11.58
C ILE A 17 -9.75 -31.15 -11.87
N VAL A 18 -9.26 -31.04 -13.11
CA VAL A 18 -8.41 -29.93 -13.55
C VAL A 18 -9.16 -28.60 -13.51
N PHE A 19 -10.45 -28.58 -13.91
CA PHE A 19 -11.30 -27.40 -13.80
C PHE A 19 -11.57 -27.00 -12.35
N ILE A 20 -11.87 -27.96 -11.47
CA ILE A 20 -12.10 -27.68 -10.04
C ILE A 20 -10.81 -27.15 -9.40
N GLY A 21 -9.65 -27.72 -9.72
CA GLY A 21 -8.35 -27.20 -9.25
C GLY A 21 -8.03 -25.80 -9.78
N TYR A 22 -8.42 -25.49 -11.02
CA TYR A 22 -8.27 -24.15 -11.61
C TYR A 22 -9.15 -23.11 -10.93
N ILE A 23 -10.42 -23.45 -10.65
CA ILE A 23 -11.36 -22.56 -9.95
C ILE A 23 -10.97 -22.37 -8.47
N GLN A 24 -10.44 -23.40 -7.80
CA GLN A 24 -9.96 -23.30 -6.41
C GLN A 24 -8.65 -22.53 -6.26
N GLY A 25 -7.82 -22.45 -7.31
CA GLY A 25 -6.56 -21.69 -7.32
C GLY A 25 -6.72 -20.17 -7.47
N GLN A 26 -7.91 -19.69 -7.85
CA GLN A 26 -8.23 -18.26 -8.02
C GLN A 26 -8.91 -17.62 -6.78
N GLY A 27 -9.00 -18.34 -5.66
CA GLY A 27 -9.76 -17.94 -4.48
C GLY A 27 -9.09 -16.96 -3.51
N SER A 28 -7.87 -16.50 -3.79
CA SER A 28 -7.29 -15.39 -3.04
C SER A 28 -7.85 -14.09 -3.61
N PRO A 29 -8.40 -13.15 -2.81
CA PRO A 29 -8.61 -11.81 -3.31
C PRO A 29 -7.28 -11.35 -3.89
N LEU A 30 -7.27 -11.01 -5.18
CA LEU A 30 -6.08 -10.60 -5.93
C LEU A 30 -5.58 -9.27 -5.37
N CYS A 31 -4.92 -9.35 -4.23
CA CYS A 31 -4.28 -8.24 -3.57
C CYS A 31 -3.15 -7.74 -4.48
N LYS A 32 -3.03 -6.42 -4.59
CA LYS A 32 -1.95 -5.79 -5.35
C LYS A 32 -0.58 -6.20 -4.78
N VAL A 33 0.47 -6.02 -5.57
CA VAL A 33 1.85 -6.28 -5.14
C VAL A 33 2.15 -5.55 -3.82
N ASN A 34 2.85 -6.22 -2.90
CA ASN A 34 3.15 -5.75 -1.53
C ASN A 34 1.93 -5.52 -0.63
N SER A 35 0.83 -6.24 -0.88
CA SER A 35 -0.33 -6.27 0.01
C SER A 35 -0.73 -7.70 0.39
N GLU A 36 -1.36 -7.83 1.56
CA GLU A 36 -1.80 -9.07 2.17
C GLU A 36 -3.27 -8.96 2.60
N TYR A 37 -4.07 -10.00 2.38
CA TYR A 37 -5.47 -9.99 2.78
C TYR A 37 -5.58 -10.20 4.30
N LYS A 38 -6.15 -9.22 5.00
CA LYS A 38 -6.37 -9.29 6.45
C LYS A 38 -7.77 -8.78 6.80
N CYS A 39 -8.32 -9.29 7.90
CA CYS A 39 -9.64 -8.89 8.41
C CYS A 39 -9.58 -7.79 9.47
N ASN A 40 -8.47 -7.72 10.21
CA ASN A 40 -8.22 -6.73 11.24
C ASN A 40 -6.78 -6.24 11.08
N GLY A 41 -6.61 -5.12 10.40
CA GLY A 41 -5.30 -4.52 10.16
C GLY A 41 -5.34 -3.01 10.33
N THR A 42 -4.21 -2.44 10.73
CA THR A 42 -3.95 -1.01 10.60
C THR A 42 -2.90 -0.85 9.51
N GLU A 43 -3.23 -0.13 8.44
CA GLU A 43 -2.27 0.25 7.40
C GLU A 43 -1.85 1.70 7.58
N PHE A 44 -0.59 1.97 7.28
CA PHE A 44 -0.13 3.35 7.15
C PHE A 44 -0.57 3.89 5.79
N GLN A 45 -1.15 5.08 5.81
CA GLN A 45 -1.57 5.78 4.61
C GLN A 45 -0.63 6.94 4.34
N CYS A 46 -0.43 7.28 3.07
CA CYS A 46 0.22 8.52 2.70
C CYS A 46 -0.60 9.72 3.22
N PRO A 47 0.05 10.84 3.57
CA PRO A 47 -0.62 11.99 4.19
C PRO A 47 -1.74 12.61 3.34
N ASP A 48 -1.70 12.41 2.01
CA ASP A 48 -2.74 12.86 1.08
C ASP A 48 -3.92 11.90 0.98
N THR A 49 -3.80 10.68 1.50
CA THR A 49 -4.87 9.69 1.47
C THR A 49 -5.80 9.95 2.65
N LYS A 50 -7.08 10.23 2.36
CA LYS A 50 -8.10 10.37 3.40
C LYS A 50 -8.21 9.03 4.14
N PRO A 51 -8.12 9.01 5.49
CA PRO A 51 -8.29 7.78 6.26
C PRO A 51 -9.71 7.24 6.08
N GLU A 52 -9.86 6.28 5.17
CA GLU A 52 -11.00 5.38 5.18
C GLU A 52 -10.87 4.50 6.42
N LYS A 53 -11.85 4.61 7.34
CA LYS A 53 -12.07 3.61 8.38
C LYS A 53 -12.34 2.29 7.66
N PRO A 54 -11.46 1.29 7.74
CA PRO A 54 -11.74 0.02 7.10
C PRO A 54 -12.76 -0.73 7.93
N GLU A 55 -13.97 -0.84 7.42
CA GLU A 55 -14.95 -1.81 7.91
C GLU A 55 -14.80 -3.09 7.08
N GLY A 56 -14.28 -4.16 7.71
CA GLY A 56 -14.20 -5.50 7.11
C GLY A 56 -12.82 -5.92 6.59
N CYS A 57 -12.80 -7.10 5.96
CA CYS A 57 -11.60 -7.73 5.43
C CYS A 57 -11.20 -7.15 4.07
N LYS A 58 -9.98 -6.62 3.98
CA LYS A 58 -9.40 -6.05 2.76
C LYS A 58 -7.94 -6.43 2.58
N CYS A 59 -7.38 -6.10 1.43
CA CYS A 59 -5.93 -6.17 1.22
C CYS A 59 -5.27 -5.00 1.93
N TYR A 60 -4.39 -5.25 2.91
CA TYR A 60 -3.59 -4.27 3.64
C TYR A 60 -2.18 -4.23 3.05
N CYS A 61 -1.53 -3.07 3.05
CA CYS A 61 -0.11 -3.01 2.69
C CYS A 61 0.75 -3.74 3.71
N LEU A 62 1.82 -4.40 3.23
CA LEU A 62 2.81 -5.02 4.09
C LEU A 62 3.43 -3.99 5.06
N PRO A 63 3.92 -4.43 6.23
CA PRO A 63 4.61 -3.54 7.16
C PRO A 63 5.81 -2.84 6.49
N GLY A 64 5.91 -1.52 6.67
CA GLY A 64 6.92 -0.69 6.01
C GLY A 64 6.55 -0.20 4.61
N TYR A 65 5.33 -0.51 4.14
CA TYR A 65 4.74 0.10 2.95
C TYR A 65 3.57 1.01 3.36
N TRP A 66 3.35 2.05 2.55
CA TRP A 66 2.28 3.02 2.69
C TRP A 66 1.31 2.90 1.52
N ARG A 67 0.03 3.11 1.78
CA ARG A 67 -0.98 3.15 0.72
C ARG A 67 -1.03 4.53 0.06
N ASP A 68 -0.77 4.56 -1.25
CA ASP A 68 -0.94 5.75 -2.08
C ASP A 68 -2.43 6.01 -2.41
N ASN A 69 -2.74 7.17 -2.99
CA ASN A 69 -4.10 7.53 -3.40
C ASN A 69 -4.65 6.64 -4.54
N CYS A 70 -3.78 5.93 -5.26
CA CYS A 70 -4.14 4.97 -6.31
C CYS A 70 -4.39 3.55 -5.74
N GLY A 71 -4.29 3.39 -4.41
CA GLY A 71 -4.45 2.12 -3.71
C GLY A 71 -3.29 1.14 -3.89
N ASN A 72 -2.12 1.59 -4.35
CA ASN A 72 -0.88 0.80 -4.41
C ASN A 72 -0.09 0.93 -3.10
N CYS A 73 0.70 -0.10 -2.80
CA CYS A 73 1.58 -0.12 -1.65
C CYS A 73 2.98 0.31 -2.07
N VAL A 74 3.40 1.49 -1.62
CA VAL A 74 4.67 2.14 -1.96
C VAL A 74 5.58 2.22 -0.74
N LYS A 75 6.90 2.20 -0.96
CA LYS A 75 7.89 2.44 0.10
C LYS A 75 8.11 3.92 0.40
N GLU A 76 7.79 4.78 -0.55
CA GLU A 76 7.94 6.23 -0.44
C GLU A 76 6.69 6.86 -0.99
N CYS A 77 6.01 7.69 -0.19
CA CYS A 77 4.82 8.36 -0.66
C CYS A 77 5.20 9.45 -1.66
N PRO A 78 4.41 9.63 -2.74
CA PRO A 78 4.58 10.78 -3.62
C PRO A 78 4.35 12.05 -2.80
N CYS A 79 5.31 12.97 -2.85
CA CYS A 79 5.24 14.23 -2.11
C CYS A 79 4.90 15.39 -3.05
N PRO A 80 4.25 16.45 -2.52
CA PRO A 80 4.05 17.67 -3.28
C PRO A 80 5.38 18.26 -3.75
N PRO A 81 5.38 19.03 -4.86
CA PRO A 81 6.60 19.55 -5.46
C PRO A 81 7.42 20.35 -4.44
N GLY A 82 8.71 20.00 -4.34
CA GLY A 82 9.66 20.60 -3.41
C GLY A 82 9.78 19.88 -2.07
N LYS A 83 8.82 19.03 -1.67
CA LYS A 83 8.94 18.17 -0.49
C LYS A 83 9.52 16.81 -0.85
N VAL A 84 10.15 16.18 0.13
CA VAL A 84 10.76 14.85 0.05
C VAL A 84 10.20 13.94 1.13
N TRP A 85 10.09 12.65 0.83
CA TRP A 85 9.66 11.63 1.79
C TRP A 85 10.80 11.35 2.77
N ARG A 86 10.62 11.75 4.03
CA ARG A 86 11.66 11.61 5.05
C ARG A 86 11.08 11.55 6.46
N GLN A 87 11.93 11.20 7.42
CA GLN A 87 11.65 11.49 8.81
C GLN A 87 11.95 12.97 9.10
N SER A 88 10.96 13.67 9.61
CA SER A 88 11.11 15.03 10.13
C SER A 88 10.01 15.31 11.14
N ASN A 89 9.98 16.55 11.63
CA ASN A 89 8.89 17.08 12.42
C ASN A 89 8.17 18.17 11.61
N GLN A 90 6.83 18.16 11.66
CA GLN A 90 6.00 19.23 11.08
C GLN A 90 6.36 20.62 11.62
N CYS A 91 6.82 20.71 12.86
CA CYS A 91 7.23 21.97 13.46
C CYS A 91 8.49 22.54 12.79
N VAL A 92 9.52 21.73 12.54
CA VAL A 92 10.74 22.18 11.83
C VAL A 92 10.51 22.37 10.33
N ASP A 93 9.45 21.76 9.80
CA ASP A 93 9.01 21.97 8.42
C ASP A 93 8.35 23.34 8.23
N GLN A 94 7.88 24.00 9.30
CA GLN A 94 7.29 25.33 9.20
C GLN A 94 8.37 26.41 9.28
N CYS A 95 8.20 27.50 8.54
CA CYS A 95 9.06 28.69 8.66
C CYS A 95 8.74 29.49 9.93
N LYS A 96 8.72 28.83 11.10
CA LYS A 96 8.44 29.41 12.41
C LYS A 96 9.55 29.05 13.38
N HIS A 97 9.94 30.00 14.22
CA HIS A 97 10.98 29.83 15.23
C HIS A 97 10.37 29.54 16.60
N ASP A 98 9.54 28.50 16.66
CA ASP A 98 8.98 28.02 17.92
C ASP A 98 9.79 26.85 18.46
N ILE A 99 9.72 26.61 19.78
CA ILE A 99 10.35 25.44 20.39
C ILE A 99 9.64 24.19 19.87
N CYS A 100 10.33 23.45 18.99
CA CYS A 100 9.79 22.23 18.41
C CYS A 100 10.03 21.02 19.30
N PRO A 101 9.03 20.15 19.50
CA PRO A 101 9.22 18.90 20.19
C PRO A 101 10.16 17.96 19.41
N LEU A 102 10.88 17.07 20.10
CA LEU A 102 11.91 16.22 19.48
C LEU A 102 11.36 14.94 18.82
N TYR A 103 10.04 14.79 18.68
CA TYR A 103 9.49 13.62 17.99
C TYR A 103 9.64 13.76 16.47
N LEU A 104 9.94 12.64 15.81
CA LEU A 104 10.05 12.55 14.36
C LEU A 104 8.97 11.61 13.82
N THR A 105 8.40 11.96 12.69
CA THR A 105 7.39 11.17 11.98
C THR A 105 7.81 11.01 10.52
N TRP A 106 7.43 9.89 9.89
CA TRP A 106 7.56 9.74 8.44
C TRP A 106 6.49 10.57 7.74
N GLY A 107 6.89 11.33 6.71
CA GLY A 107 5.99 12.23 6.01
C GLY A 107 6.68 12.96 4.87
N CYS A 108 5.92 13.82 4.20
CA CYS A 108 6.44 14.74 3.21
C CYS A 108 6.88 16.03 3.87
N PHE A 109 8.19 16.29 3.84
CA PHE A 109 8.81 17.46 4.47
C PHE A 109 9.79 18.13 3.51
N CYS A 110 10.11 19.39 3.78
CA CYS A 110 11.12 20.11 3.06
C CYS A 110 12.53 19.48 3.24
N PRO A 111 13.42 19.69 2.25
CA PRO A 111 14.82 19.30 2.37
C PRO A 111 15.49 19.96 3.59
N LEU A 112 16.62 19.40 4.03
CA LEU A 112 17.40 19.99 5.11
C LEU A 112 17.73 21.45 4.80
N TYR A 113 17.58 22.34 5.78
CA TYR A 113 17.77 23.79 5.67
C TYR A 113 16.68 24.54 4.88
N TYR A 114 15.57 23.89 4.55
CA TYR A 114 14.41 24.51 3.94
C TYR A 114 13.18 24.38 4.85
N CYS A 115 12.29 25.35 4.78
CA CYS A 115 11.01 25.37 5.49
C CYS A 115 9.87 25.66 4.50
N TRP A 116 8.67 25.20 4.83
CA TRP A 116 7.46 25.34 4.04
C TRP A 116 6.79 26.68 4.33
N ASN A 117 6.63 27.52 3.29
CA ASN A 117 5.94 28.80 3.39
C ASN A 117 4.43 28.72 3.10
N GLY A 118 3.89 27.52 2.90
CA GLY A 118 2.51 27.28 2.47
C GLY A 118 2.37 26.86 1.01
N ILE A 119 3.36 27.20 0.17
CA ILE A 119 3.32 26.96 -1.29
C ILE A 119 4.56 26.19 -1.76
N THR A 120 5.74 26.54 -1.25
CA THR A 120 7.02 25.93 -1.63
C THR A 120 7.98 25.84 -0.46
N CYS A 121 8.99 24.98 -0.60
CA CYS A 121 10.12 24.94 0.31
C CYS A 121 11.08 26.10 0.01
N ILE A 122 11.24 27.01 0.96
CA ILE A 122 12.16 28.13 0.89
C ILE A 122 13.32 27.93 1.85
N ARG A 123 14.47 28.54 1.56
CA ARG A 123 15.64 28.43 2.44
C ARG A 123 15.30 29.09 3.78
N SER A 124 15.41 28.33 4.86
CA SER A 124 15.31 28.89 6.21
C SER A 124 16.65 29.58 6.47
N CYS A 125 16.67 30.91 6.36
CA CYS A 125 17.80 31.75 6.78
C CYS A 125 17.73 31.99 8.29
#